data_AF-A0A8T7ABB0-F1
#
_entry.id   AF-A0A8T7ABB0-F1
#
_cell.length_a   1.000
_cell.length_b   1.000
_cell.length_c   1.000
_cell.angle_alpha   90.00
_cell.angle_beta   90.00
_cell.angle_gamma   90.00
#
_symmetry.space_group_name_H-M   'P 1'
#
loop_
_entity.id
_entity.type
_entity.pdbx_description
1 polymer ?
#
loop_
_entity_poly.entity_id
_entity_poly.type
_entity_poly.pdbx_seq_one_letter_code
_entity_poly.pdbx_strand_id
1 'polypeptide(L)'
;MKKLLVGVVGTVAIGVAIVHWHFSERGRLTTAAQYTNLSRTFSGSDLISSIDPALTLRFDEKYQYLGGQKFVLYGVADTEQHFLVETAGDGKLKSFYWVQYEAYLPGKSYTYDYDDSPLRLMLGDYEFYTDTEAFHFDPNKKRKRGTDGAMVRQFLARKGFSYPEEVLYARMVYLTDASRQKELMIIFMDDLAAYGTTAEALGKNGSDVARWPEIEKAHQAQINNTLSVINPN
;
A
#
# COMPACT_ATOMS: atom_id res chain seq x y z
N MET A 1 43.09 30.57 -35.44
CA MET A 1 43.11 29.10 -35.31
C MET A 1 41.99 28.67 -34.38
N LYS A 2 41.28 27.62 -34.78
CA LYS A 2 40.00 27.16 -34.24
C LYS A 2 40.27 26.01 -33.25
N LYS A 3 39.42 25.93 -32.22
CA LYS A 3 39.09 24.74 -31.41
C LYS A 3 40.11 24.33 -30.33
N LEU A 4 39.69 24.33 -29.06
CA LEU A 4 39.42 23.12 -28.25
C LEU A 4 39.18 23.54 -26.78
N LEU A 5 37.93 23.69 -26.33
CA LEU A 5 37.56 23.52 -24.91
C LEU A 5 36.03 23.55 -24.67
N VAL A 6 35.24 22.78 -25.43
CA VAL A 6 33.79 22.65 -25.17
C VAL A 6 33.35 21.18 -25.01
N GLY A 7 34.29 20.23 -25.04
CA GLY A 7 33.96 18.79 -25.17
C GLY A 7 33.76 17.97 -23.90
N VAL A 8 34.07 18.47 -22.70
CA VAL A 8 34.15 17.60 -21.49
C VAL A 8 33.10 17.91 -20.42
N VAL A 9 32.61 19.15 -20.32
CA VAL A 9 31.62 19.53 -19.29
C VAL A 9 30.20 19.10 -19.66
N GLY A 10 29.84 19.09 -20.95
CA GLY A 10 28.51 18.66 -21.42
C GLY A 10 28.24 17.17 -21.21
N THR A 11 29.24 16.31 -21.39
CA THR A 11 29.08 14.84 -21.32
C THR A 11 28.92 14.35 -19.87
N VAL A 12 29.58 15.00 -18.91
CA VAL A 12 29.45 14.68 -17.48
C VAL A 12 28.11 15.17 -16.93
N ALA A 13 27.64 16.37 -17.32
CA ALA A 13 26.34 16.88 -16.90
C ALA A 13 25.17 16.06 -17.49
N ILE A 14 25.28 15.63 -18.75
CA ILE A 14 24.30 14.71 -19.36
C ILE A 14 24.39 13.31 -18.71
N GLY A 15 25.60 12.81 -18.43
CA GLY A 15 25.79 11.53 -17.72
C GLY A 15 25.19 11.54 -16.31
N VAL A 16 25.42 12.60 -15.53
CA VAL A 16 24.86 12.77 -14.18
C VAL A 16 23.35 12.99 -14.24
N ALA A 17 22.83 13.76 -15.20
CA ALA A 17 21.38 13.91 -15.37
C ALA A 17 20.69 12.62 -15.84
N ILE A 18 21.33 11.83 -16.72
CA ILE A 18 20.82 10.52 -17.15
C ILE A 18 20.88 9.52 -16.00
N VAL A 19 21.94 9.53 -15.19
CA VAL A 19 22.09 8.71 -13.98
C VAL A 19 21.04 9.12 -12.94
N HIS A 20 20.93 10.41 -12.64
CA HIS A 20 19.94 10.94 -11.70
C HIS A 20 18.51 10.64 -12.19
N TRP A 21 18.23 10.76 -13.49
CA TRP A 21 16.94 10.39 -14.09
C TRP A 21 16.70 8.87 -14.10
N HIS A 22 17.74 8.07 -14.35
CA HIS A 22 17.72 6.60 -14.26
C HIS A 22 17.40 6.11 -12.85
N PHE A 23 17.88 6.84 -11.83
CA PHE A 23 17.68 6.54 -10.42
C PHE A 23 16.45 7.26 -9.81
N SER A 24 15.94 8.34 -10.43
CA SER A 24 14.79 9.12 -9.93
C SER A 24 13.43 8.56 -10.36
N GLU A 25 13.36 7.82 -11.46
CA GLU A 25 12.15 7.10 -11.88
C GLU A 25 12.26 5.59 -11.66
N ARG A 26 12.44 5.16 -10.40
CA ARG A 26 12.46 3.72 -10.04
C ARG A 26 11.27 2.93 -10.59
N GLY A 27 10.11 3.58 -10.71
CA GLY A 27 8.90 2.98 -11.28
C GLY A 27 9.00 2.54 -12.75
N ARG A 28 10.02 2.95 -13.51
CA ARG A 28 10.26 2.40 -14.85
C ARG A 28 10.70 0.93 -14.83
N LEU A 29 11.24 0.48 -13.71
CA LEU A 29 11.68 -0.91 -13.50
C LEU A 29 10.55 -1.78 -12.94
N THR A 30 9.41 -1.19 -12.61
CA THR A 30 8.22 -1.93 -12.21
C THR A 30 7.65 -2.65 -13.42
N THR A 31 7.45 -3.96 -13.32
CA THR A 31 6.92 -4.76 -14.43
C THR A 31 5.42 -4.56 -14.59
N ALA A 32 4.88 -4.98 -15.74
CA ALA A 32 3.43 -5.08 -15.90
C ALA A 32 2.83 -6.07 -14.87
N ALA A 33 1.63 -5.77 -14.41
CA ALA A 33 0.87 -6.64 -13.53
C ALA A 33 0.43 -7.93 -14.25
N GLN A 34 0.57 -9.06 -13.55
CA GLN A 34 -0.01 -10.34 -13.90
C GLN A 34 -1.18 -10.64 -12.95
N TYR A 35 -2.27 -11.22 -13.44
CA TYR A 35 -3.49 -11.46 -12.64
C TYR A 35 -3.79 -12.94 -12.40
N THR A 36 -2.91 -13.81 -12.87
CA THR A 36 -3.02 -15.28 -12.77
C THR A 36 -1.77 -15.85 -12.12
N ASN A 37 -1.84 -17.11 -11.67
CA ASN A 37 -0.74 -17.78 -10.97
C ASN A 37 -0.29 -16.97 -9.74
N LEU A 38 -1.24 -16.38 -9.03
CA LEU A 38 -1.02 -15.76 -7.73
C LEU A 38 -0.69 -16.88 -6.73
N SER A 39 0.18 -16.57 -5.76
CA SER A 39 0.61 -17.52 -4.75
C SER A 39 -0.45 -17.71 -3.67
N ARG A 40 -1.24 -16.66 -3.40
CA ARG A 40 -2.32 -16.66 -2.41
C ARG A 40 -3.64 -16.88 -3.11
N THR A 41 -4.53 -17.57 -2.41
CA THR A 41 -5.86 -17.93 -2.92
C THR A 41 -6.93 -17.31 -2.05
N PHE A 42 -8.02 -16.89 -2.67
CA PHE A 42 -9.17 -16.34 -1.96
C PHE A 42 -10.34 -17.32 -2.06
N SER A 43 -10.95 -17.66 -0.93
CA SER A 43 -12.08 -18.60 -0.86
C SER A 43 -13.04 -18.20 0.26
N GLY A 44 -14.33 -18.04 -0.06
CA GLY A 44 -15.30 -17.51 0.89
C GLY A 44 -14.96 -16.07 1.27
N SER A 45 -14.56 -15.85 2.53
CA SER A 45 -14.07 -14.57 3.03
C SER A 45 -12.59 -14.61 3.43
N ASP A 46 -11.87 -15.66 3.01
CA ASP A 46 -10.52 -15.97 3.47
C ASP A 46 -9.51 -15.78 2.34
N LEU A 47 -8.52 -14.91 2.57
CA LEU A 47 -7.29 -14.87 1.79
C LEU A 47 -6.25 -15.79 2.46
N ILE A 48 -5.92 -16.89 1.78
CA ILE A 48 -5.12 -17.99 2.31
C ILE A 48 -3.70 -17.87 1.73
N SER A 49 -2.72 -17.83 2.64
CA SER A 49 -1.30 -17.86 2.35
C SER A 49 -0.67 -19.08 3.00
N SER A 50 -0.04 -19.94 2.19
CA SER A 50 0.71 -21.10 2.69
C SER A 50 2.19 -20.80 2.96
N ILE A 51 2.67 -19.60 2.61
CA ILE A 51 4.07 -19.21 2.66
C ILE A 51 4.22 -17.72 2.99
N ASP A 52 5.30 -17.34 3.66
CA ASP A 52 5.80 -15.96 3.78
C ASP A 52 4.75 -14.84 3.97
N PRO A 53 4.06 -14.77 5.12
CA PRO A 53 3.91 -15.80 6.13
C PRO A 53 2.77 -16.78 5.80
N ALA A 54 2.85 -17.98 6.36
CA ALA A 54 1.73 -18.91 6.32
C ALA A 54 0.67 -18.44 7.32
N LEU A 55 -0.49 -18.00 6.82
CA LEU A 55 -1.65 -17.53 7.59
C LEU A 55 -2.89 -17.41 6.71
N THR A 56 -4.04 -17.23 7.35
CA THR A 56 -5.30 -16.87 6.68
C THR A 56 -5.78 -15.51 7.19
N LEU A 57 -6.04 -14.60 6.26
CA LEU A 57 -6.73 -13.34 6.56
C LEU A 57 -8.22 -13.54 6.29
N ARG A 58 -9.04 -13.51 7.33
CA ARG A 58 -10.50 -13.59 7.23
C ARG A 58 -11.10 -12.20 7.31
N PHE A 59 -11.87 -11.84 6.29
CA PHE A 59 -12.53 -10.55 6.18
C PHE A 59 -14.03 -10.68 6.52
N ASP A 60 -14.63 -9.57 6.95
CA ASP A 60 -16.09 -9.47 7.09
C ASP A 60 -16.79 -9.68 5.74
N GLU A 61 -17.95 -10.34 5.75
CA GLU A 61 -18.70 -10.71 4.53
C GLU A 61 -19.18 -9.49 3.73
N LYS A 62 -19.22 -8.29 4.33
CA LYS A 62 -19.54 -7.05 3.60
C LYS A 62 -18.49 -6.68 2.55
N TYR A 63 -17.28 -7.23 2.63
CA TYR A 63 -16.21 -6.93 1.70
C TYR A 63 -16.22 -7.86 0.49
N GLN A 64 -16.33 -7.27 -0.69
CA GLN A 64 -16.21 -7.98 -1.96
C GLN A 64 -14.75 -8.10 -2.38
N TYR A 65 -14.28 -9.32 -2.63
CA TYR A 65 -12.97 -9.55 -3.23
C TYR A 65 -12.98 -9.21 -4.73
N LEU A 66 -12.04 -8.34 -5.16
CA LEU A 66 -11.95 -7.88 -6.55
C LEU A 66 -10.91 -8.67 -7.38
N GLY A 67 -10.10 -9.49 -6.73
CA GLY A 67 -8.96 -10.18 -7.32
C GLY A 67 -7.63 -9.68 -6.77
N GLY A 68 -6.56 -10.24 -7.32
CA GLY A 68 -5.19 -9.83 -7.01
C GLY A 68 -4.36 -9.58 -8.27
N GLN A 69 -3.15 -9.07 -8.04
CA GLN A 69 -2.15 -8.85 -9.07
C GLN A 69 -0.75 -9.09 -8.52
N LYS A 70 0.18 -9.54 -9.36
CA LYS A 70 1.59 -9.66 -9.01
C LYS A 70 2.50 -8.98 -10.03
N PHE A 71 3.61 -8.42 -9.57
CA PHE A 71 4.59 -7.72 -10.38
C PHE A 71 5.90 -7.55 -9.61
N VAL A 72 6.98 -7.27 -10.32
CA VAL A 72 8.22 -6.83 -9.69
C VAL A 72 8.14 -5.34 -9.46
N LEU A 73 8.22 -4.87 -8.22
CA LEU A 73 8.25 -3.46 -7.84
C LEU A 73 9.67 -2.90 -7.93
N TYR A 74 9.82 -1.80 -8.68
CA TYR A 74 11.09 -1.06 -8.84
C TYR A 74 12.30 -1.90 -9.28
N GLY A 75 12.08 -3.10 -9.83
CA GLY A 75 13.15 -4.04 -10.18
C GLY A 75 13.87 -4.69 -9.00
N VAL A 76 13.31 -4.61 -7.77
CA VAL A 76 13.99 -5.07 -6.55
C VAL A 76 13.17 -5.98 -5.67
N ALA A 77 11.85 -5.95 -5.75
CA ALA A 77 10.98 -6.77 -4.92
C ALA A 77 9.92 -7.48 -5.77
N ASP A 78 9.62 -8.74 -5.45
CA ASP A 78 8.45 -9.45 -5.93
C ASP A 78 7.26 -9.07 -5.04
N THR A 79 6.19 -8.57 -5.66
CA THR A 79 5.05 -7.98 -4.98
C THR A 79 3.77 -8.66 -5.47
N GLU A 80 2.95 -9.14 -4.55
CA GLU A 80 1.62 -9.70 -4.81
C GLU A 80 0.58 -8.94 -3.98
N GLN A 81 -0.41 -8.33 -4.64
CA GLN A 81 -1.45 -7.51 -4.03
C GLN A 81 -2.83 -8.14 -4.18
N HIS A 82 -3.68 -7.99 -3.18
CA HIS A 82 -5.08 -8.44 -3.15
C HIS A 82 -5.99 -7.32 -2.63
N PHE A 83 -7.18 -7.22 -3.21
CA PHE A 83 -8.09 -6.10 -2.93
C PHE A 83 -9.48 -6.58 -2.51
N LEU A 84 -9.96 -6.06 -1.40
CA LEU A 84 -11.32 -6.24 -0.93
C LEU A 84 -11.98 -4.88 -0.68
N VAL A 85 -13.24 -4.73 -1.06
CA VAL A 85 -13.92 -3.43 -1.05
C VAL A 85 -15.32 -3.50 -0.44
N GLU A 86 -15.71 -2.43 0.24
CA GLU A 86 -17.09 -2.08 0.55
C GLU A 86 -17.43 -0.81 -0.25
N THR A 87 -18.56 -0.80 -0.95
CA THR A 87 -18.94 0.34 -1.81
C THR A 87 -19.98 1.22 -1.12
N ALA A 88 -19.93 2.53 -1.34
CA ALA A 88 -20.95 3.48 -0.90
C ALA A 88 -22.18 3.55 -1.83
N GLY A 89 -22.19 2.76 -2.91
CA GLY A 89 -23.00 2.99 -4.11
C GLY A 89 -22.10 3.41 -5.27
N ASP A 90 -22.65 3.57 -6.48
CA ASP A 90 -22.07 4.26 -7.66
C ASP A 90 -20.60 4.02 -8.06
N GLY A 91 -19.96 2.95 -7.57
CA GLY A 91 -18.54 2.67 -7.79
C GLY A 91 -17.60 3.43 -6.86
N LYS A 92 -18.11 4.27 -5.95
CA LYS A 92 -17.31 4.91 -4.91
C LYS A 92 -17.03 3.93 -3.76
N LEU A 93 -15.77 3.85 -3.37
CA LEU A 93 -15.37 3.03 -2.22
C LEU A 93 -15.78 3.71 -0.92
N LYS A 94 -16.48 2.97 -0.05
CA LYS A 94 -16.74 3.35 1.34
C LYS A 94 -15.55 2.98 2.21
N SER A 95 -15.05 1.76 2.02
CA SER A 95 -13.86 1.25 2.70
C SER A 95 -13.17 0.21 1.81
N PHE A 96 -11.86 0.02 1.96
CA PHE A 96 -11.17 -1.05 1.24
C PHE A 96 -9.93 -1.55 1.96
N TYR A 97 -9.65 -2.83 1.75
CA TYR A 97 -8.39 -3.46 2.09
C TYR A 97 -7.53 -3.63 0.85
N TRP A 98 -6.27 -3.20 0.96
CA TRP A 98 -5.18 -3.56 0.08
C TRP A 98 -4.19 -4.40 0.87
N VAL A 99 -4.17 -5.70 0.60
CA VAL A 99 -3.19 -6.63 1.15
C VAL A 99 -2.04 -6.75 0.16
N GLN A 100 -0.81 -6.70 0.64
CA GLN A 100 0.41 -6.82 -0.14
C GLN A 100 1.39 -7.77 0.55
N TYR A 101 1.79 -8.80 -0.18
CA TYR A 101 2.94 -9.63 0.16
C TYR A 101 4.11 -9.13 -0.69
N GLU A 102 5.20 -8.73 -0.06
CA GLU A 102 6.38 -8.22 -0.76
C GLU A 102 7.65 -8.87 -0.25
N ALA A 103 8.52 -9.30 -1.16
CA ALA A 103 9.80 -9.91 -0.84
C ALA A 103 10.90 -9.35 -1.74
N TYR A 104 12.03 -8.95 -1.17
CA TYR A 104 13.19 -8.58 -1.99
C TYR A 104 13.64 -9.77 -2.86
N LEU A 105 13.99 -9.47 -4.11
CA LEU A 105 14.43 -10.48 -5.07
C LEU A 105 15.76 -11.13 -4.62
N PRO A 106 16.03 -12.39 -5.02
CA PRO A 106 17.29 -13.04 -4.74
C PRO A 106 18.50 -12.17 -5.13
N GLY A 107 19.49 -12.07 -4.24
CA GLY A 107 20.68 -11.25 -4.42
C GLY A 107 20.53 -9.78 -4.05
N LYS A 108 19.36 -9.34 -3.56
CA LYS A 108 19.19 -8.05 -2.90
C LYS A 108 19.39 -8.23 -1.39
N SER A 109 20.23 -7.39 -0.78
CA SER A 109 20.53 -7.42 0.65
C SER A 109 19.86 -6.26 1.41
N TYR A 110 18.78 -5.71 0.84
CA TYR A 110 18.01 -4.65 1.50
C TYR A 110 17.13 -5.23 2.60
N THR A 111 16.77 -4.39 3.56
CA THR A 111 15.87 -4.74 4.66
C THR A 111 14.79 -3.68 4.79
N TYR A 112 13.60 -4.08 5.22
CA TYR A 112 12.57 -3.17 5.66
C TYR A 112 12.87 -2.67 7.07
N ASP A 113 12.51 -1.43 7.34
CA ASP A 113 12.66 -0.80 8.64
C ASP A 113 11.38 -0.03 8.97
N TYR A 114 10.76 -0.44 10.08
CA TYR A 114 9.52 0.13 10.61
C TYR A 114 9.67 0.47 12.09
N ASP A 115 10.90 0.52 12.62
CA ASP A 115 11.13 0.69 14.06
C ASP A 115 10.58 2.04 14.57
N ASP A 116 10.49 3.04 13.68
CA ASP A 116 9.89 4.36 13.95
C ASP A 116 8.36 4.40 13.83
N SER A 117 7.68 3.30 13.47
CA SER A 117 6.21 3.28 13.42
C SER A 117 5.62 3.54 14.82
N PRO A 118 4.71 4.52 14.96
CA PRO A 118 4.31 5.07 16.25
C PRO A 118 3.50 4.10 17.11
N LEU A 119 2.89 3.08 16.49
CA LEU A 119 1.94 2.19 17.13
C LEU A 119 2.21 0.72 16.78
N ARG A 120 1.59 -0.16 17.57
CA ARG A 120 1.48 -1.60 17.31
C ARG A 120 0.01 -2.01 17.34
N LEU A 121 -0.40 -2.88 16.43
CA LEU A 121 -1.73 -3.47 16.38
C LEU A 121 -1.62 -4.99 16.43
N MET A 122 -2.30 -5.61 17.39
CA MET A 122 -2.43 -7.06 17.46
C MET A 122 -3.61 -7.52 16.61
N LEU A 123 -3.36 -8.43 15.67
CA LEU A 123 -4.42 -9.17 14.96
C LEU A 123 -4.16 -10.66 15.17
N GLY A 124 -4.94 -11.29 16.05
CA GLY A 124 -4.63 -12.63 16.54
C GLY A 124 -3.30 -12.64 17.29
N ASP A 125 -2.41 -13.57 16.94
CA ASP A 125 -1.06 -13.69 17.52
C ASP A 125 0.00 -12.83 16.79
N TYR A 126 -0.40 -12.04 15.81
CA TYR A 126 0.50 -11.25 14.97
C TYR A 126 0.51 -9.80 15.41
N GLU A 127 1.69 -9.30 15.75
CA GLU A 127 1.92 -7.88 16.05
C GLU A 127 2.35 -7.14 14.77
N PHE A 128 1.55 -6.16 14.36
CA PHE A 128 1.83 -5.31 13.21
C PHE A 128 2.38 -3.95 13.65
N TYR A 129 3.41 -3.48 12.95
CA TYR A 129 3.78 -2.07 12.94
C TYR A 129 2.64 -1.28 12.32
N THR A 130 2.19 -0.18 12.94
CA THR A 130 1.08 0.59 12.38
C THR A 130 1.24 2.10 12.50
N ASP A 131 0.68 2.79 11.52
CA ASP A 131 0.51 4.24 11.46
C ASP A 131 -0.88 4.55 10.88
N THR A 132 -1.49 5.63 11.37
CA THR A 132 -2.78 6.12 10.89
C THR A 132 -2.61 7.56 10.43
N GLU A 133 -3.17 7.88 9.26
CA GLU A 133 -3.10 9.22 8.67
C GLU A 133 -4.43 9.57 8.01
N ALA A 134 -4.75 10.86 7.98
CA ALA A 134 -5.83 11.40 7.15
C ALA A 134 -5.22 12.22 6.01
N PHE A 135 -5.71 12.01 4.78
CA PHE A 135 -5.27 12.82 3.65
C PHE A 135 -6.41 13.08 2.66
N HIS A 136 -6.34 14.27 2.06
CA HIS A 136 -7.16 14.60 0.90
C HIS A 136 -6.53 13.98 -0.36
N PHE A 137 -7.32 13.19 -1.04
CA PHE A 137 -7.02 12.55 -2.30
C PHE A 137 -7.52 13.41 -3.45
N ASP A 138 -6.58 13.91 -4.26
CA ASP A 138 -6.89 14.55 -5.53
C ASP A 138 -7.00 13.47 -6.64
N PRO A 139 -8.19 13.27 -7.25
CA PRO A 139 -8.37 12.31 -8.33
C PRO A 139 -7.61 12.68 -9.61
N ASN A 140 -7.34 13.98 -9.81
CA ASN A 140 -6.61 14.49 -10.98
C ASN A 140 -5.08 14.43 -10.79
N LYS A 141 -4.61 14.32 -9.54
CA LYS A 141 -3.18 14.18 -9.25
C LYS A 141 -2.67 12.83 -9.74
N LYS A 142 -1.83 12.88 -10.77
CA LYS A 142 -1.13 11.70 -11.30
C LYS A 142 -0.17 11.16 -10.24
N ARG A 143 -0.31 9.87 -9.92
CA ARG A 143 0.74 9.15 -9.17
C ARG A 143 1.97 9.00 -10.05
N LYS A 144 3.14 8.96 -9.40
CA LYS A 144 4.37 8.58 -10.09
C LYS A 144 4.17 7.20 -10.71
N ARG A 145 4.53 7.05 -11.98
CA ARG A 145 4.36 5.80 -12.71
C ARG A 145 5.11 4.67 -12.00
N GLY A 146 4.52 3.49 -11.93
CA GLY A 146 5.15 2.26 -11.44
C GLY A 146 5.36 2.20 -9.93
N THR A 147 4.81 3.14 -9.14
CA THR A 147 4.72 2.94 -7.69
C THR A 147 3.63 1.92 -7.38
N ASP A 148 3.77 1.19 -6.29
CA ASP A 148 2.74 0.38 -5.65
C ASP A 148 1.34 1.05 -5.68
N GLY A 149 1.20 2.27 -5.15
CA GLY A 149 -0.07 3.00 -5.15
C GLY A 149 -0.57 3.39 -6.55
N ALA A 150 0.29 3.47 -7.56
CA ALA A 150 -0.13 3.65 -8.94
C ALA A 150 -0.68 2.34 -9.53
N MET A 151 -0.05 1.20 -9.19
CA MET A 151 -0.52 -0.13 -9.58
C MET A 151 -1.89 -0.45 -8.99
N VAL A 152 -2.13 -0.09 -7.72
CA VAL A 152 -3.45 -0.24 -7.08
C VAL A 152 -4.50 0.64 -7.74
N ARG A 153 -4.22 1.95 -7.92
CA ARG A 153 -5.15 2.86 -8.59
C ARG A 153 -5.56 2.35 -9.97
N GLN A 154 -4.59 1.84 -10.74
CA GLN A 154 -4.87 1.30 -12.07
C GLN A 154 -5.74 0.04 -12.00
N PHE A 155 -5.51 -0.82 -11.01
CA PHE A 155 -6.32 -2.01 -10.78
C PHE A 155 -7.77 -1.66 -10.45
N LEU A 156 -7.98 -0.79 -9.46
CA LEU A 156 -9.31 -0.37 -9.02
C LEU A 156 -10.08 0.34 -10.14
N ALA A 157 -9.42 1.25 -10.87
CA ALA A 157 -10.05 1.95 -11.99
C ALA A 157 -10.49 1.00 -13.11
N ARG A 158 -9.70 -0.03 -13.45
CA ARG A 158 -10.09 -1.07 -14.43
C ARG A 158 -11.31 -1.88 -13.98
N LYS A 159 -11.58 -1.92 -12.67
CA LYS A 159 -12.72 -2.61 -12.07
C LYS A 159 -13.92 -1.66 -11.87
N GLY A 160 -13.81 -0.40 -12.26
CA GLY A 160 -14.87 0.59 -12.13
C GLY A 160 -14.95 1.28 -10.77
N PHE A 161 -13.89 1.20 -9.95
CA PHE A 161 -13.87 1.80 -8.61
C PHE A 161 -12.96 3.03 -8.53
N SER A 162 -13.36 3.99 -7.69
CA SER A 162 -12.56 5.17 -7.33
C SER A 162 -12.45 5.33 -5.81
N TYR A 163 -11.32 5.87 -5.37
CA TYR A 163 -11.13 6.22 -3.96
C TYR A 163 -12.07 7.36 -3.52
N PRO A 164 -12.42 7.41 -2.23
CA PRO A 164 -12.98 8.63 -1.67
C PRO A 164 -11.92 9.75 -1.71
N GLU A 165 -12.40 11.00 -1.77
CA GLU A 165 -11.52 12.17 -1.74
C GLU A 165 -10.98 12.44 -0.33
N GLU A 166 -11.77 12.17 0.70
CA GLU A 166 -11.35 12.33 2.09
C GLU A 166 -11.06 10.94 2.66
N VAL A 167 -9.79 10.64 2.89
CA VAL A 167 -9.34 9.28 3.23
C VAL A 167 -8.81 9.25 4.66
N LEU A 168 -9.30 8.30 5.44
CA LEU A 168 -8.64 7.81 6.65
C LEU A 168 -7.91 6.53 6.31
N TYR A 169 -6.65 6.45 6.68
CA TYR A 169 -5.73 5.39 6.28
C TYR A 169 -5.07 4.77 7.50
N ALA A 170 -4.98 3.44 7.52
CA ALA A 170 -4.10 2.71 8.43
C ALA A 170 -3.21 1.77 7.63
N ARG A 171 -1.90 1.86 7.85
CA ARG A 171 -0.92 0.88 7.35
C ARG A 171 -0.57 -0.08 8.45
N MET A 172 -0.67 -1.37 8.19
CA MET A 172 -0.24 -2.43 9.10
C MET A 172 0.85 -3.24 8.40
N VAL A 173 2.02 -3.36 9.01
CA VAL A 173 3.12 -4.16 8.43
C VAL A 173 3.55 -5.24 9.40
N TYR A 174 3.65 -6.46 8.90
CA TYR A 174 4.24 -7.60 9.59
C TYR A 174 5.48 -8.06 8.85
N LEU A 175 6.62 -8.06 9.54
CA LEU A 175 7.88 -8.60 9.03
C LEU A 175 7.90 -10.10 9.30
N THR A 176 8.02 -10.90 8.24
CA THR A 176 7.73 -12.34 8.32
C THR A 176 8.78 -13.13 9.09
N ASP A 177 9.99 -12.58 9.21
CA ASP A 177 11.11 -13.16 9.93
C ASP A 177 12.15 -12.09 10.29
N ALA A 178 13.17 -12.49 11.05
CA ALA A 178 14.24 -11.61 11.52
C ALA A 178 15.16 -11.06 10.41
N SER A 179 15.11 -11.60 9.18
CA SER A 179 15.87 -11.06 8.05
C SER A 179 15.32 -9.70 7.58
N ARG A 180 14.05 -9.41 7.87
CA ARG A 180 13.33 -8.22 7.42
C ARG A 180 13.39 -8.03 5.88
N GLN A 181 13.49 -9.12 5.11
CA GLN A 181 13.51 -9.08 3.64
C GLN A 181 12.16 -9.33 3.00
N LYS A 182 11.17 -9.70 3.81
CA LYS A 182 9.80 -9.97 3.38
C LYS A 182 8.83 -9.32 4.34
N GLU A 183 7.72 -8.86 3.79
CA GLU A 183 6.65 -8.22 4.54
C GLU A 183 5.27 -8.70 4.06
N LEU A 184 4.36 -8.75 5.02
CA LEU A 184 2.93 -8.63 4.77
C LEU A 184 2.52 -7.21 5.17
N MET A 185 2.16 -6.39 4.20
CA MET A 185 1.56 -5.09 4.41
C MET A 185 0.05 -5.19 4.16
N ILE A 186 -0.74 -4.69 5.09
CA ILE A 186 -2.18 -4.54 4.96
C ILE A 186 -2.48 -3.06 5.12
N ILE A 187 -3.04 -2.46 4.08
CA ILE A 187 -3.52 -1.09 4.11
C ILE A 187 -5.04 -1.16 4.18
N PHE A 188 -5.59 -0.51 5.19
CA PHE A 188 -7.02 -0.25 5.29
C PHE A 188 -7.27 1.23 5.04
N MET A 189 -8.28 1.54 4.24
CA MET A 189 -8.73 2.92 4.10
C MET A 189 -10.25 3.02 4.19
N ASP A 190 -10.73 4.08 4.84
CA ASP A 190 -12.14 4.47 4.96
C ASP A 190 -12.38 5.86 4.33
N ASP A 191 -13.60 6.09 3.87
CA ASP A 191 -14.10 7.44 3.58
C ASP A 191 -14.34 8.20 4.89
N LEU A 192 -13.66 9.34 5.08
CA LEU A 192 -13.80 10.19 6.25
C LEU A 192 -15.23 10.76 6.42
N ALA A 193 -16.05 10.71 5.37
CA ALA A 193 -17.48 11.03 5.47
C ALA A 193 -18.19 10.19 6.53
N ALA A 194 -17.75 8.95 6.79
CA ALA A 194 -18.30 8.11 7.86
C ALA A 194 -18.09 8.70 9.28
N TYR A 195 -17.09 9.56 9.43
CA TYR A 195 -16.76 10.26 10.68
C TYR A 195 -17.26 11.70 10.69
N GLY A 196 -17.92 12.16 9.62
CA GLY A 196 -18.45 13.51 9.48
C GLY A 196 -17.35 14.58 9.55
N THR A 197 -16.19 14.32 8.95
CA THR A 197 -15.04 15.25 8.94
C THR A 197 -14.24 15.15 7.64
N THR A 198 -13.16 15.91 7.53
CA THR A 198 -12.22 15.94 6.39
C THR A 198 -10.78 15.81 6.88
N ALA A 199 -9.86 15.47 5.98
CA ALA A 199 -8.45 15.39 6.32
C ALA A 199 -7.88 16.76 6.73
N GLU A 200 -8.35 17.85 6.11
CA GLU A 200 -7.96 19.21 6.50
C GLU A 200 -8.42 19.53 7.93
N ALA A 201 -9.66 19.19 8.28
CA ALA A 201 -10.20 19.43 9.62
C ALA A 201 -9.48 18.62 10.71
N LEU A 202 -8.97 17.43 10.38
CA LEU A 202 -8.18 16.59 11.30
C LEU A 202 -6.70 17.00 11.38
N GLY A 203 -6.21 17.84 10.46
CA GLY A 203 -4.83 18.31 10.45
C GLY A 203 -4.47 19.11 11.71
N LYS A 204 -3.16 19.34 11.91
CA LYS A 204 -2.59 19.98 13.13
C LYS A 204 -3.29 21.27 13.60
N ASN A 205 -3.85 22.05 12.68
CA ASN A 205 -4.54 23.32 12.95
C ASN A 205 -6.02 23.30 12.54
N GLY A 206 -6.58 22.11 12.25
CA GLY A 206 -7.95 21.96 11.80
C GLY A 206 -8.96 22.04 12.94
N SER A 207 -10.23 22.26 12.60
CA SER A 207 -11.33 22.39 13.58
C SER A 207 -11.56 21.14 14.41
N ASP A 208 -11.15 19.98 13.88
CA ASP A 208 -11.47 18.65 14.41
C ASP A 208 -10.23 17.94 14.95
N VAL A 209 -9.08 18.61 15.06
CA VAL A 209 -7.82 18.00 15.55
C VAL A 209 -7.99 17.31 16.92
N ALA A 210 -8.86 17.85 17.78
CA ALA A 210 -9.15 17.27 19.09
C ALA A 210 -9.89 15.93 19.01
N ARG A 211 -10.54 15.62 17.89
CA ARG A 211 -11.25 14.36 17.63
C ARG A 211 -10.33 13.26 17.11
N TRP A 212 -9.08 13.58 16.73
CA TRP A 212 -8.14 12.60 16.16
C TRP A 212 -7.98 11.33 17.00
N PRO A 213 -7.74 11.40 18.33
CA PRO A 213 -7.53 10.17 19.11
C PRO A 213 -8.76 9.26 19.14
N GLU A 214 -9.97 9.83 19.12
CA GLU A 214 -11.21 9.06 19.08
C GLU A 214 -11.40 8.38 17.71
N ILE A 215 -11.16 9.11 16.62
CA ILE A 215 -11.29 8.62 15.25
C ILE A 215 -10.25 7.55 14.95
N GLU A 216 -8.98 7.74 15.34
CA GLU A 216 -7.92 6.75 15.20
C GLU A 216 -8.28 5.45 15.93
N LYS A 217 -8.78 5.56 17.17
CA LYS A 217 -9.24 4.40 17.94
C LYS A 217 -10.43 3.70 17.28
N ALA A 218 -11.41 4.44 16.77
CA ALA A 218 -12.56 3.88 16.09
C ALA A 218 -12.16 3.15 14.79
N HIS A 219 -11.22 3.72 14.04
CA HIS A 219 -10.68 3.11 12.82
C HIS A 219 -9.92 1.81 13.12
N GLN A 220 -9.08 1.78 14.15
CA GLN A 220 -8.44 0.54 14.61
C GLN A 220 -9.44 -0.51 15.12
N ALA A 221 -10.50 -0.08 15.80
CA ALA A 221 -11.56 -0.99 16.23
C ALA A 221 -12.30 -1.59 15.01
N GLN A 222 -12.55 -0.81 13.96
CA GLN A 222 -13.14 -1.31 12.72
C GLN A 222 -12.27 -2.37 12.05
N ILE A 223 -10.94 -2.18 12.03
CA ILE A 223 -10.01 -3.19 11.53
C ILE A 223 -10.16 -4.49 12.33
N ASN A 224 -10.08 -4.44 13.66
CA ASN A 224 -10.22 -5.63 14.51
C ASN A 224 -11.58 -6.33 14.34
N ASN A 225 -12.64 -5.57 14.10
CA ASN A 225 -13.98 -6.12 13.92
C ASN A 225 -14.19 -6.76 12.54
N THR A 226 -13.37 -6.40 11.54
CA THR A 226 -13.63 -6.79 10.15
C THR A 226 -12.49 -7.53 9.47
N LEU A 227 -11.36 -7.69 10.17
CA LEU A 227 -10.22 -8.48 9.76
C LEU A 227 -9.73 -9.31 10.93
N SER A 228 -9.64 -10.62 10.72
CA SER A 228 -9.01 -11.56 11.65
C SER A 228 -7.84 -12.26 10.96
N VAL A 229 -6.75 -12.48 11.70
CA VAL A 229 -5.62 -13.28 11.25
C VAL A 229 -5.68 -14.63 11.95
N ILE A 230 -5.70 -15.70 11.16
CA ILE A 230 -5.84 -17.07 11.63
C ILE A 230 -4.55 -17.82 11.30
N ASN A 231 -3.93 -18.41 12.32
CA ASN A 231 -2.77 -19.27 12.15
C ASN A 231 -3.13 -20.51 11.29
N PRO A 232 -2.22 -20.99 10.43
CA PRO A 232 -2.37 -22.32 9.88
C PRO A 232 -2.22 -23.31 11.04
N ASN A 233 -3.24 -24.15 11.26
CA ASN A 233 -3.18 -25.26 12.22
C ASN A 233 -2.05 -26.23 11.89
#